data_AF-A0A7W0VTR9-F1
#
_entry.id   AF-A0A7W0VTR9-F1
#
_cell.length_a   1.000
_cell.length_b   1.000
_cell.length_c   1.000
_cell.angle_alpha   90.00
_cell.angle_beta   90.00
_cell.angle_gamma   90.00
#
_symmetry.space_group_name_H-M   'P 1'
#
loop_
_entity.id
_entity.type
_entity.pdbx_description
1 polymer ?
#
loop_
_entity_poly.entity_id
_entity_poly.type
_entity_poly.pdbx_seq_one_letter_code
_entity_poly.pdbx_strand_id
1 'polypeptide(L)'
;MRRTVLAIAILAIGVGRSHAGSSVRCDELSTEDLSIDGLLDDWPRAVLTKAGSPSDGQVELRCSWDGTALALALDVKDDRLVRVRSGKAHEDHVTISLAAGGKPVVIDAFPGNAMAKSRIAKPAKVSAADSLQPKGFSIEVKVPASAIAGFSGSTPSFDLSIVFHDSDQATGGDTIDVTLPLTVELGDRKDLLDDFLRSVRLKRSDVKLDKLANLDPERRGKERIVAGGTVIGILTDQYAFVSLPAASAADVKKLELLPLGNGFAIVSAVVRQSGNGGSRDVLMLWTVWSGQLEPLGQIEIRKAMGPNVLESGYRITKGKKGPELVVEPKPAVGWTAETWNEVPAGDAEAILLPWDTAKGGTAYWLRGKQLEHRDLPAPKKRR
;
A
#
# COMPACT_ATOMS: atom_id res chain seq x y z
N MET A 1 48.41 12.17 26.20
CA MET A 1 47.69 11.82 24.95
C MET A 1 46.95 10.51 25.15
N ARG A 2 45.64 10.54 25.43
CA ARG A 2 44.82 9.31 25.58
C ARG A 2 44.13 9.02 24.25
N ARG A 3 44.39 7.85 23.68
CA ARG A 3 43.76 7.33 22.45
C ARG A 3 42.45 6.66 22.83
N THR A 4 41.33 7.23 22.42
CA THR A 4 40.00 6.61 22.53
C THR A 4 39.79 5.74 21.30
N VAL A 5 39.70 4.43 21.49
CA VAL A 5 39.35 3.47 20.44
C VAL A 5 37.83 3.41 20.35
N LEU A 6 37.27 3.84 19.22
CA LEU A 6 35.84 3.78 18.94
C LEU A 6 35.54 2.43 18.27
N ALA A 7 34.85 1.54 18.97
CA ALA A 7 34.37 0.27 18.41
C ALA A 7 33.07 0.52 17.63
N ILE A 8 33.10 0.26 16.32
CA ILE A 8 31.93 0.30 15.44
C ILE A 8 31.23 -1.05 15.54
N ALA A 9 30.07 -1.09 16.20
CA ALA A 9 29.19 -2.25 16.20
C ALA A 9 28.43 -2.33 14.86
N ILE A 10 28.71 -3.36 14.06
CA ILE A 10 27.97 -3.68 12.84
C ILE A 10 26.71 -4.43 13.27
N LEU A 11 25.55 -3.78 13.25
CA LEU A 11 24.26 -4.47 13.34
C LEU A 11 24.00 -5.20 12.02
N ALA A 12 24.07 -6.53 12.06
CA ALA A 12 23.55 -7.37 11.00
C ALA A 12 22.02 -7.33 11.04
N ILE A 13 21.41 -6.57 10.13
CA ILE A 13 19.96 -6.61 9.90
C ILE A 13 19.67 -7.92 9.19
N GLY A 14 19.11 -8.89 9.93
CA GLY A 14 18.60 -10.13 9.35
C GLY A 14 17.50 -9.81 8.36
N VAL A 15 17.76 -10.03 7.07
CA VAL A 15 16.74 -9.97 6.02
C VAL A 15 15.85 -11.19 6.22
N GLY A 16 14.70 -11.01 6.89
CA GLY A 16 13.69 -12.04 7.01
C GLY A 16 13.24 -12.49 5.63
N ARG A 17 13.37 -13.79 5.33
CA ARG A 17 12.76 -14.38 4.14
C ARG A 17 11.25 -14.27 4.29
N SER A 18 10.62 -13.38 3.52
CA SER A 18 9.17 -13.39 3.32
C SER A 18 8.79 -14.74 2.73
N HIS A 19 8.25 -15.64 3.54
CA HIS A 19 7.52 -16.78 3.01
C HIS A 19 6.34 -16.18 2.25
N ALA A 20 6.21 -16.51 0.97
CA ALA A 20 4.99 -16.23 0.23
C ALA A 20 3.90 -17.09 0.87
N GLY A 21 3.24 -16.56 1.90
CA GLY A 21 2.12 -17.21 2.55
C GLY A 21 1.03 -17.49 1.52
N SER A 22 0.27 -18.56 1.74
CA SER A 22 -0.94 -18.81 0.94
C SER A 22 -1.85 -17.58 1.01
N SER A 23 -2.41 -17.14 -0.12
CA SER A 23 -3.46 -16.14 -0.12
C SER A 23 -4.84 -16.81 -0.16
N VAL A 24 -5.80 -16.25 0.56
CA VAL A 24 -7.22 -16.62 0.46
C VAL A 24 -8.03 -15.39 0.11
N ARG A 25 -9.13 -15.57 -0.60
CA ARG A 25 -10.07 -14.50 -0.92
C ARG A 25 -11.28 -14.58 -0.01
N CYS A 26 -11.62 -13.47 0.65
CA CYS A 26 -12.92 -13.31 1.31
C CYS A 26 -13.82 -12.54 0.35
N ASP A 27 -14.74 -13.23 -0.34
CA ASP A 27 -15.66 -12.52 -1.23
C ASP A 27 -16.72 -11.76 -0.45
N GLU A 28 -17.35 -10.82 -1.15
CA GLU A 28 -18.37 -9.93 -0.65
C GLU A 28 -19.61 -10.70 -0.19
N LEU A 29 -19.82 -10.74 1.12
CA LEU A 29 -21.03 -11.24 1.76
C LEU A 29 -21.32 -10.30 2.92
N SER A 30 -22.60 -9.94 3.08
CA SER A 30 -23.07 -9.16 4.22
C SER A 30 -22.57 -9.80 5.52
N THR A 31 -21.83 -9.04 6.33
CA THR A 31 -21.52 -9.49 7.69
C THR A 31 -22.61 -9.09 8.68
N GLU A 32 -23.66 -8.41 8.22
CA GLU A 32 -24.83 -8.06 9.05
C GLU A 32 -25.69 -9.30 9.33
N ASP A 33 -25.72 -10.25 8.40
CA ASP A 33 -26.48 -11.49 8.52
C ASP A 33 -25.75 -12.58 9.32
N LEU A 34 -24.48 -12.35 9.70
CA LEU A 34 -23.70 -13.28 10.52
C LEU A 34 -23.92 -12.97 12.00
N SER A 35 -24.54 -13.90 12.73
CA SER A 35 -24.46 -13.90 14.19
C SER A 35 -23.03 -14.22 14.62
N ILE A 36 -22.51 -13.51 15.63
CA ILE A 36 -21.20 -13.82 16.23
C ILE A 36 -21.48 -14.39 17.61
N ASP A 37 -21.78 -15.69 17.66
CA ASP A 37 -22.19 -16.41 18.87
C ASP A 37 -21.38 -17.69 19.12
N GLY A 38 -20.41 -17.97 18.25
CA GLY A 38 -19.52 -19.11 18.28
C GLY A 38 -20.04 -20.28 17.46
N LEU A 39 -21.24 -20.23 16.89
CA LEU A 39 -21.79 -21.30 16.06
C LEU A 39 -21.42 -21.10 14.59
N LEU A 40 -21.32 -22.19 13.84
CA LEU A 40 -20.86 -22.18 12.44
C LEU A 40 -21.98 -22.36 11.42
N ASP A 41 -23.23 -22.33 11.87
CA ASP A 41 -24.44 -22.58 11.08
C ASP A 41 -24.78 -21.43 10.12
N ASP A 42 -24.48 -20.19 10.49
CA ASP A 42 -24.69 -19.01 9.65
C ASP A 42 -23.66 -18.87 8.51
N TRP A 43 -22.64 -19.73 8.44
CA TRP A 43 -21.55 -19.60 7.46
C TRP A 43 -21.88 -20.34 6.16
N PRO A 44 -22.21 -19.63 5.05
CA PRO A 44 -22.65 -20.27 3.81
C PRO A 44 -21.49 -20.90 3.01
N ARG A 45 -20.24 -20.72 3.45
CA ARG A 45 -19.04 -21.07 2.68
C ARG A 45 -18.32 -22.31 3.20
N ALA A 46 -17.75 -23.04 2.25
CA ALA A 46 -16.78 -24.09 2.52
C ALA A 46 -15.52 -23.52 3.20
N VAL A 47 -14.79 -24.40 3.88
CA VAL A 47 -13.48 -24.10 4.44
C VAL A 47 -12.55 -23.59 3.34
N LEU A 48 -11.95 -22.42 3.54
CA LEU A 48 -11.08 -21.76 2.57
C LEU A 48 -9.66 -22.30 2.62
N THR A 49 -9.16 -22.53 3.84
CA THR A 49 -7.83 -23.09 4.08
C THR A 49 -7.79 -23.75 5.45
N LYS A 50 -6.78 -24.57 5.68
CA LYS A 50 -6.55 -25.25 6.96
C LYS A 50 -5.08 -25.45 7.25
N ALA A 51 -4.75 -25.57 8.54
CA ALA A 51 -3.42 -25.95 9.03
C ALA A 51 -3.54 -27.06 10.08
N GLY A 52 -2.51 -27.89 10.21
CA GLY A 52 -2.47 -28.97 11.19
C GLY A 52 -3.26 -30.23 10.80
N SER A 53 -3.36 -31.14 11.76
CA SER A 53 -3.96 -32.47 11.61
C SER A 53 -5.02 -32.67 12.69
N PRO A 54 -6.14 -33.37 12.45
CA PRO A 54 -7.15 -33.57 13.49
C PRO A 54 -6.67 -34.30 14.76
N SER A 55 -5.51 -34.98 14.72
CA SER A 55 -4.93 -35.68 15.89
C SER A 55 -3.93 -34.85 16.68
N ASP A 56 -3.42 -33.75 16.11
CA ASP A 56 -2.35 -32.92 16.69
C ASP A 56 -2.73 -31.43 16.59
N GLY A 57 -4.03 -31.14 16.68
CA GLY A 57 -4.60 -29.82 16.44
C GLY A 57 -4.75 -29.48 14.95
N GLN A 58 -5.95 -29.06 14.55
CA GLN A 58 -6.21 -28.51 13.22
C GLN A 58 -7.07 -27.26 13.31
N VAL A 59 -6.75 -26.26 12.50
CA VAL A 59 -7.54 -25.04 12.34
C VAL A 59 -8.07 -24.97 10.92
N GLU A 60 -9.38 -24.83 10.77
CA GLU A 60 -10.05 -24.58 9.50
C GLU A 60 -10.62 -23.15 9.46
N LEU A 61 -10.29 -22.40 8.42
CA LEU A 61 -10.65 -20.98 8.28
C LEU A 61 -11.80 -20.79 7.28
N ARG A 62 -12.78 -19.99 7.68
CA ARG A 62 -13.78 -19.34 6.82
C ARG A 62 -13.70 -17.83 7.01
N CYS A 63 -14.04 -17.07 5.99
CA CYS A 63 -14.11 -15.62 6.11
C CYS A 63 -15.14 -14.97 5.19
N SER A 64 -15.59 -13.80 5.62
CA SER A 64 -16.52 -12.92 4.92
C SER A 64 -16.06 -11.47 5.05
N TRP A 65 -16.31 -10.66 4.02
CA TRP A 65 -16.00 -9.24 3.98
C TRP A 65 -17.17 -8.50 3.34
N ASP A 66 -17.58 -7.36 3.89
CA ASP A 66 -18.69 -6.56 3.35
C ASP A 66 -18.31 -5.10 3.01
N GLY A 67 -17.01 -4.82 2.91
CA GLY A 67 -16.51 -3.45 2.74
C GLY A 67 -16.31 -2.69 4.05
N THR A 68 -16.95 -3.11 5.15
CA THR A 68 -16.94 -2.41 6.44
C THR A 68 -16.40 -3.23 7.60
N ALA A 69 -16.47 -4.55 7.52
CA ALA A 69 -15.96 -5.47 8.52
C ALA A 69 -15.46 -6.77 7.89
N LEU A 70 -14.41 -7.34 8.49
CA LEU A 70 -13.96 -8.69 8.21
C LEU A 70 -14.55 -9.61 9.29
N ALA A 71 -15.32 -10.61 8.86
CA ALA A 71 -15.74 -11.70 9.72
C ALA A 71 -14.87 -12.94 9.44
N LEU A 72 -14.44 -13.61 10.51
CA LEU A 72 -13.68 -14.86 10.48
C LEU A 72 -14.42 -15.92 11.32
N ALA A 73 -14.43 -17.15 10.83
CA ALA A 73 -14.82 -18.32 11.60
C ALA A 73 -13.72 -19.36 11.56
N LEU A 74 -13.35 -19.84 12.74
CA LEU A 74 -12.39 -20.90 12.95
C LEU A 74 -13.13 -22.13 13.48
N ASP A 75 -12.93 -23.26 12.83
CA ASP A 75 -13.28 -24.58 13.38
C ASP A 75 -11.98 -25.25 13.80
N VAL A 76 -11.78 -25.40 15.11
CA VAL A 76 -10.58 -25.99 15.70
C VAL A 76 -10.89 -27.42 16.10
N LYS A 77 -10.17 -28.35 15.49
CA LYS A 77 -10.28 -29.77 15.77
C LYS A 77 -9.14 -30.19 16.68
N ASP A 78 -9.53 -30.77 17.79
CA ASP A 78 -8.66 -31.18 18.87
C ASP A 78 -9.37 -32.30 19.64
N ASP A 79 -8.64 -33.37 19.96
CA ASP A 79 -9.20 -34.50 20.69
C ASP A 79 -9.38 -34.19 22.19
N ARG A 80 -8.68 -33.16 22.70
CA ARG A 80 -8.71 -32.82 24.11
C ARG A 80 -8.52 -31.32 24.39
N LEU A 81 -9.62 -30.67 24.73
CA LEU A 81 -9.59 -29.30 25.22
C LEU A 81 -9.12 -29.16 26.70
N VAL A 82 -7.90 -28.72 26.90
CA VAL A 82 -7.23 -28.37 28.15
C VAL A 82 -7.41 -26.90 28.54
N ARG A 83 -8.16 -26.70 29.63
CA ARG A 83 -8.39 -25.39 30.25
C ARG A 83 -8.24 -25.44 31.76
N VAL A 84 -7.71 -24.36 32.36
CA VAL A 84 -7.55 -24.26 33.83
C VAL A 84 -8.26 -23.05 34.41
N ARG A 85 -8.85 -23.22 35.61
CA ARG A 85 -9.56 -22.13 36.30
C ARG A 85 -8.67 -20.93 36.64
N SER A 86 -7.38 -21.16 36.90
CA SER A 86 -6.44 -20.12 37.32
C SER A 86 -6.00 -19.21 36.16
N GLY A 87 -6.11 -19.69 34.91
CA GLY A 87 -5.62 -18.99 33.73
C GLY A 87 -4.11 -18.72 33.70
N LYS A 88 -3.33 -19.46 34.51
CA LYS A 88 -1.87 -19.27 34.71
C LYS A 88 -1.03 -20.44 34.20
N ALA A 89 -1.63 -21.38 33.46
CA ALA A 89 -0.95 -22.58 32.98
C ALA A 89 -1.00 -22.67 31.45
N HIS A 90 -0.45 -23.76 30.91
CA HIS A 90 -0.63 -24.10 29.50
C HIS A 90 -2.10 -24.44 29.27
N GLU A 91 -2.72 -23.73 28.33
CA GLU A 91 -4.14 -23.83 28.01
C GLU A 91 -4.29 -23.76 26.49
N ASP A 92 -5.28 -24.48 25.99
CA ASP A 92 -5.69 -24.35 24.60
C ASP A 92 -6.29 -22.98 24.37
N HIS A 93 -5.77 -22.32 23.35
CA HIS A 93 -6.28 -21.03 22.92
C HIS A 93 -5.86 -20.73 21.50
N VAL A 94 -6.55 -19.77 20.89
CA VAL A 94 -6.20 -19.24 19.59
C VAL A 94 -5.82 -17.78 19.72
N THR A 95 -4.68 -17.44 19.15
CA THR A 95 -4.27 -16.06 18.90
C THR A 95 -4.53 -15.71 17.43
N ILE A 96 -5.35 -14.69 17.20
CA ILE A 96 -5.64 -14.13 15.87
C ILE A 96 -5.00 -12.75 15.80
N SER A 97 -4.12 -12.55 14.82
CA SER A 97 -3.44 -11.28 14.56
C SER A 97 -3.78 -10.81 13.15
N LEU A 98 -4.33 -9.60 13.02
CA LEU A 98 -4.79 -9.02 11.76
C LEU A 98 -4.19 -7.62 11.55
N ALA A 99 -3.56 -7.37 10.40
CA ALA A 99 -2.95 -6.07 10.08
C ALA A 99 -3.16 -5.63 8.63
N ALA A 100 -3.10 -4.30 8.43
CA ALA A 100 -3.09 -3.64 7.12
C ALA A 100 -1.84 -2.74 6.98
N GLY A 101 -0.65 -3.27 7.33
CA GLY A 101 0.60 -2.51 7.37
C GLY A 101 0.76 -1.56 8.57
N GLY A 102 -0.15 -1.62 9.55
CA GLY A 102 -0.05 -0.94 10.85
C GLY A 102 0.14 -1.92 12.02
N LYS A 103 -0.09 -1.44 13.25
CA LYS A 103 -0.09 -2.30 14.44
C LYS A 103 -1.24 -3.32 14.33
N PRO A 104 -1.00 -4.63 14.54
CA PRO A 104 -2.04 -5.63 14.42
C PRO A 104 -3.14 -5.46 15.47
N VAL A 105 -4.37 -5.79 15.07
CA VAL A 105 -5.46 -6.18 15.96
C VAL A 105 -5.13 -7.59 16.43
N VAL A 106 -4.98 -7.78 17.74
CA VAL A 106 -4.71 -9.09 18.34
C VAL A 106 -5.90 -9.51 19.20
N ILE A 107 -6.34 -10.75 19.01
CA ILE A 107 -7.44 -11.37 19.74
C ILE A 107 -6.93 -12.70 20.28
N ASP A 108 -7.02 -12.88 21.59
CA ASP A 108 -6.69 -14.15 22.25
C ASP A 108 -7.98 -14.76 22.79
N ALA A 109 -8.35 -15.90 22.23
CA ALA A 109 -9.59 -16.60 22.55
C ALA A 109 -9.29 -17.93 23.22
N PHE A 110 -9.69 -18.04 24.49
CA PHE A 110 -9.60 -19.26 25.29
C PHE A 110 -11.00 -19.85 25.41
N PRO A 111 -11.32 -20.98 24.74
CA PRO A 111 -12.68 -21.51 24.63
C PRO A 111 -13.21 -22.11 25.94
N GLY A 112 -14.45 -21.81 26.30
CA GLY A 112 -15.06 -22.28 27.53
C GLY A 112 -15.31 -23.79 27.53
N ASN A 113 -15.21 -24.43 28.70
CA ASN A 113 -15.61 -25.82 28.90
C ASN A 113 -16.19 -26.04 30.32
N ALA A 114 -16.44 -27.30 30.68
CA ALA A 114 -16.98 -27.64 32.01
C ALA A 114 -16.06 -27.22 33.18
N MET A 115 -14.76 -27.02 32.93
CA MET A 115 -13.76 -26.69 33.95
C MET A 115 -13.53 -25.19 34.10
N ALA A 116 -13.49 -24.45 32.99
CA ALA A 116 -13.20 -23.02 32.95
C ALA A 116 -14.15 -22.27 32.00
N LYS A 117 -14.51 -21.05 32.39
CA LYS A 117 -15.32 -20.17 31.53
C LYS A 117 -14.49 -19.70 30.33
N SER A 118 -15.19 -19.38 29.24
CA SER A 118 -14.60 -18.68 28.11
C SER A 118 -13.92 -17.38 28.56
N ARG A 119 -12.79 -17.06 27.92
CA ARG A 119 -12.08 -15.80 28.09
C ARG A 119 -11.58 -15.34 26.72
N ILE A 120 -12.10 -14.22 26.23
CA ILE A 120 -11.64 -13.61 24.98
C ILE A 120 -11.09 -12.21 25.25
N ALA A 121 -9.79 -12.03 25.07
CA ALA A 121 -9.14 -10.72 25.12
C ALA A 121 -9.14 -10.11 23.72
N LYS A 122 -9.79 -8.95 23.55
CA LYS A 122 -9.94 -8.28 22.26
C LYS A 122 -10.07 -6.76 22.41
N PRO A 123 -9.78 -5.97 21.35
CA PRO A 123 -10.10 -4.54 21.33
C PRO A 123 -11.61 -4.28 21.46
N ALA A 124 -11.97 -3.12 22.01
CA ALA A 124 -13.36 -2.78 22.35
C ALA A 124 -14.36 -2.86 21.17
N LYS A 125 -13.91 -2.57 19.94
CA LYS A 125 -14.77 -2.56 18.74
C LYS A 125 -14.90 -3.92 18.05
N VAL A 126 -14.15 -4.93 18.48
CA VAL A 126 -14.18 -6.27 17.90
C VAL A 126 -15.29 -7.06 18.58
N SER A 127 -16.08 -7.81 17.83
CA SER A 127 -16.98 -8.84 18.38
C SER A 127 -16.30 -10.19 18.22
N ALA A 128 -16.43 -11.05 19.23
CA ALA A 128 -15.92 -12.42 19.16
C ALA A 128 -16.69 -13.30 20.13
N ALA A 129 -16.86 -14.56 19.76
CA ALA A 129 -17.52 -15.58 20.55
C ALA A 129 -16.86 -16.94 20.27
N ASP A 130 -17.06 -17.88 21.19
CA ASP A 130 -16.61 -19.26 21.08
C ASP A 130 -17.74 -20.22 21.42
N SER A 131 -17.66 -21.43 20.89
CA SER A 131 -18.57 -22.51 21.25
C SER A 131 -17.86 -23.85 21.20
N LEU A 132 -18.28 -24.79 22.06
CA LEU A 132 -17.79 -26.16 22.00
C LEU A 132 -18.39 -26.89 20.81
N GLN A 133 -17.55 -27.64 20.11
CA GLN A 133 -17.94 -28.48 18.99
C GLN A 133 -17.75 -29.96 19.35
N PRO A 134 -18.40 -30.90 18.65
CA PRO A 134 -18.26 -32.34 18.95
C PRO A 134 -16.82 -32.87 18.91
N LYS A 135 -15.90 -32.19 18.22
CA LYS A 135 -14.49 -32.58 18.04
C LYS A 135 -13.52 -31.43 18.28
N GLY A 136 -13.84 -30.55 19.23
CA GLY A 136 -13.01 -29.39 19.57
C GLY A 136 -13.87 -28.18 19.89
N PHE A 137 -13.58 -27.04 19.25
CA PHE A 137 -14.30 -25.79 19.49
C PHE A 137 -14.24 -24.88 18.26
N SER A 138 -15.12 -23.89 18.23
CA SER A 138 -15.14 -22.87 17.19
C SER A 138 -14.94 -21.49 17.80
N ILE A 139 -14.40 -20.59 16.99
CA ILE A 139 -14.27 -19.16 17.31
C ILE A 139 -14.81 -18.38 16.13
N GLU A 140 -15.67 -17.42 16.43
CA GLU A 140 -16.10 -16.42 15.47
C GLU A 140 -15.60 -15.05 15.88
N VAL A 141 -15.22 -14.24 14.88
CA VAL A 141 -14.73 -12.88 15.09
C VAL A 141 -15.31 -11.97 14.02
N LYS A 142 -15.78 -10.80 14.41
CA LYS A 142 -16.07 -9.68 13.51
C LYS A 142 -15.19 -8.48 13.87
N VAL A 143 -14.31 -8.11 12.96
CA VAL A 143 -13.40 -6.96 13.08
C VAL A 143 -13.87 -5.84 12.17
N PRO A 144 -14.42 -4.73 12.70
CA PRO A 144 -14.71 -3.56 11.89
C PRO A 144 -13.43 -3.04 11.25
N ALA A 145 -13.47 -2.66 9.98
CA ALA A 145 -12.31 -2.14 9.26
C ALA A 145 -11.73 -0.88 9.93
N SER A 146 -12.59 -0.08 10.58
CA SER A 146 -12.20 1.08 11.39
C SER A 146 -11.34 0.74 12.64
N ALA A 147 -11.27 -0.53 13.04
CA ALA A 147 -10.42 -1.01 14.12
C ALA A 147 -9.03 -1.47 13.64
N ILE A 148 -8.83 -1.65 12.33
CA ILE A 148 -7.60 -2.17 11.74
C ILE A 148 -6.67 -1.01 11.40
N ALA A 149 -5.56 -0.90 12.13
CA ALA A 149 -4.59 0.17 11.88
C ALA A 149 -3.95 0.01 10.49
N GLY A 150 -3.92 1.11 9.73
CA GLY A 150 -3.39 1.13 8.36
C GLY A 150 -4.43 0.81 7.28
N PHE A 151 -5.64 0.37 7.66
CA PHE A 151 -6.72 0.19 6.70
C PHE A 151 -7.14 1.52 6.07
N SER A 152 -7.42 1.46 4.79
CA SER A 152 -8.07 2.50 4.00
C SER A 152 -9.04 1.84 3.01
N GLY A 153 -9.89 2.63 2.36
CA GLY A 153 -10.72 2.13 1.26
C GLY A 153 -9.92 1.55 0.08
N SER A 154 -8.59 1.65 0.07
CA SER A 154 -7.74 1.14 -1.00
C SER A 154 -6.91 -0.07 -0.58
N THR A 155 -6.99 -0.48 0.69
CA THR A 155 -6.27 -1.64 1.21
C THR A 155 -6.77 -2.90 0.49
N PRO A 156 -5.94 -3.57 -0.33
CA PRO A 156 -6.41 -4.69 -1.14
C PRO A 156 -6.48 -6.01 -0.36
N SER A 157 -5.79 -6.06 0.77
CA SER A 157 -5.63 -7.28 1.56
C SER A 157 -5.24 -6.99 3.01
N PHE A 158 -5.45 -7.97 3.87
CA PHE A 158 -4.91 -8.01 5.22
C PHE A 158 -3.86 -9.10 5.37
N ASP A 159 -2.90 -8.86 6.26
CA ASP A 159 -2.03 -9.91 6.79
C ASP A 159 -2.75 -10.54 7.98
N LEU A 160 -3.00 -11.85 7.91
CA LEU A 160 -3.67 -12.62 8.95
C LEU A 160 -2.76 -13.74 9.44
N SER A 161 -2.57 -13.83 10.75
CA SER A 161 -1.89 -14.95 11.40
C SER A 161 -2.83 -15.53 12.44
N ILE A 162 -3.10 -16.82 12.32
CA ILE A 162 -3.84 -17.59 13.32
C ILE A 162 -2.87 -18.60 13.92
N VAL A 163 -2.77 -18.63 15.24
CA VAL A 163 -1.99 -19.61 15.98
C VAL A 163 -2.91 -20.31 16.95
N PHE A 164 -3.13 -21.60 16.75
CA PHE A 164 -3.72 -22.45 17.77
C PHE A 164 -2.59 -23.04 18.62
N HIS A 165 -2.63 -22.74 19.91
CA HIS A 165 -1.68 -23.25 20.90
C HIS A 165 -2.33 -24.49 21.52
N ASP A 166 -1.88 -25.66 21.11
CA ASP A 166 -2.38 -26.95 21.56
C ASP A 166 -1.56 -27.43 22.77
N SER A 167 -2.24 -27.74 23.87
CA SER A 167 -1.66 -28.09 25.15
C SER A 167 -2.25 -29.41 25.64
N ASP A 168 -1.48 -30.49 25.58
CA ASP A 168 -1.91 -31.80 26.07
C ASP A 168 -2.20 -31.85 27.59
N GLN A 169 -1.57 -30.97 28.38
CA GLN A 169 -1.59 -31.03 29.84
C GLN A 169 -1.54 -29.66 30.53
N ALA A 170 -2.44 -29.49 31.50
CA ALA A 170 -2.57 -28.28 32.32
C ALA A 170 -1.35 -27.95 33.20
N THR A 171 -0.44 -28.88 33.46
CA THR A 171 0.71 -28.67 34.37
C THR A 171 2.04 -28.50 33.64
N GLY A 172 2.01 -28.25 32.32
CA GLY A 172 3.18 -28.28 31.44
C GLY A 172 3.30 -29.62 30.72
N GLY A 173 3.94 -29.60 29.56
CA GLY A 173 4.03 -30.72 28.62
C GLY A 173 4.48 -30.23 27.24
N ASP A 174 4.39 -31.10 26.24
CA ASP A 174 4.57 -30.68 24.85
C ASP A 174 3.46 -29.68 24.48
N THR A 175 3.84 -28.59 23.82
CA THR A 175 2.92 -27.59 23.28
C THR A 175 3.21 -27.51 21.80
N ILE A 176 2.18 -27.65 20.98
CA ILE A 176 2.29 -27.59 19.53
C ILE A 176 1.56 -26.33 19.06
N ASP A 177 2.27 -25.49 18.32
CA ASP A 177 1.68 -24.32 17.69
C ASP A 177 1.26 -24.66 16.26
N VAL A 178 -0.04 -24.76 16.03
CA VAL A 178 -0.60 -24.87 14.67
C VAL A 178 -0.75 -23.46 14.11
N THR A 179 0.21 -23.08 13.26
CA THR A 179 0.26 -21.74 12.67
C THR A 179 -0.30 -21.72 11.25
N LEU A 180 -1.21 -20.79 10.99
CA LEU A 180 -1.79 -20.50 9.69
C LEU A 180 -1.53 -19.02 9.34
N PRO A 181 -0.39 -18.71 8.70
CA PRO A 181 -0.10 -17.38 8.20
C PRO A 181 -0.60 -17.23 6.76
N LEU A 182 -1.43 -16.23 6.50
CA LEU A 182 -2.00 -16.00 5.18
C LEU A 182 -2.23 -14.52 4.87
N THR A 183 -2.32 -14.23 3.58
CA THR A 183 -2.82 -12.93 3.10
C THR A 183 -4.29 -13.08 2.73
N VAL A 184 -5.15 -12.27 3.34
CA VAL A 184 -6.58 -12.21 3.05
C VAL A 184 -6.82 -11.16 1.98
N GLU A 185 -7.14 -11.56 0.76
CA GLU A 185 -7.57 -10.66 -0.32
C GLU A 185 -9.03 -10.26 -0.11
N LEU A 186 -9.32 -8.95 -0.19
CA LEU A 186 -10.67 -8.40 -0.08
C LEU A 186 -11.34 -8.43 -1.45
N GLY A 187 -12.45 -9.16 -1.57
CA GLY A 187 -13.11 -9.44 -2.86
C GLY A 187 -13.42 -8.17 -3.66
N ASP A 188 -14.14 -7.22 -3.05
CA ASP A 188 -14.50 -5.92 -3.63
C ASP A 188 -13.28 -5.14 -4.15
N ARG A 189 -12.16 -5.18 -3.42
CA ARG A 189 -10.93 -4.46 -3.80
C ARG A 189 -10.16 -5.13 -4.93
N LYS A 190 -10.18 -6.46 -4.97
CA LYS A 190 -9.56 -7.21 -6.08
C LYS A 190 -10.35 -6.99 -7.37
N ASP A 191 -11.68 -7.04 -7.27
CA ASP A 191 -12.57 -6.83 -8.41
C ASP A 191 -12.42 -5.40 -8.95
N LEU A 192 -12.29 -4.40 -8.07
CA LEU A 192 -12.04 -3.02 -8.48
C LEU A 192 -10.76 -2.85 -9.33
N LEU A 193 -9.69 -3.58 -9.01
CA LEU A 193 -8.48 -3.57 -9.84
C LEU A 193 -8.74 -4.19 -11.21
N ASP A 194 -9.38 -5.36 -11.25
CA ASP A 194 -9.65 -6.05 -12.50
C ASP A 194 -10.63 -5.27 -13.39
N ASP A 195 -11.59 -4.58 -12.80
CA ASP A 195 -12.53 -3.67 -13.48
C ASP A 195 -11.85 -2.41 -14.01
N PHE A 196 -10.96 -1.80 -13.21
CA PHE A 196 -10.11 -0.71 -13.67
C PHE A 196 -9.30 -1.15 -14.89
N LEU A 197 -8.54 -2.24 -14.79
CA LEU A 197 -7.69 -2.75 -15.87
C LEU A 197 -8.50 -3.05 -17.13
N ARG A 198 -9.66 -3.70 -16.99
CA ARG A 198 -10.58 -3.96 -18.10
C ARG A 198 -11.07 -2.67 -18.76
N SER A 199 -11.48 -1.68 -17.96
CA SER A 199 -12.00 -0.40 -18.44
C SER A 199 -10.97 0.37 -19.24
N VAL A 200 -9.71 0.33 -18.81
CA VAL A 200 -8.59 1.01 -19.50
C VAL A 200 -7.86 0.10 -20.49
N ARG A 201 -8.42 -1.09 -20.76
CA ARG A 201 -7.90 -2.11 -21.68
C ARG A 201 -6.45 -2.51 -21.42
N LEU A 202 -6.06 -2.55 -20.15
CA LEU A 202 -4.76 -3.02 -19.69
C LEU A 202 -4.87 -4.46 -19.18
N LYS A 203 -3.79 -5.21 -19.35
CA LYS A 203 -3.55 -6.47 -18.66
C LYS A 203 -2.72 -6.22 -17.41
N ARG A 204 -2.72 -7.16 -16.45
CA ARG A 204 -1.85 -7.10 -15.28
C ARG A 204 -0.35 -6.98 -15.64
N SER A 205 0.07 -7.57 -16.77
CA SER A 205 1.44 -7.45 -17.31
C SER A 205 1.83 -6.04 -17.78
N ASP A 206 0.83 -5.20 -18.06
CA ASP A 206 1.05 -3.83 -18.56
C ASP A 206 1.28 -2.84 -17.41
N VAL A 207 0.95 -3.23 -16.18
CA VAL A 207 1.11 -2.43 -14.97
C VAL A 207 2.60 -2.24 -14.67
N LYS A 208 3.02 -0.98 -14.56
CA LYS A 208 4.38 -0.55 -14.22
C LYS A 208 4.51 0.03 -12.83
N LEU A 209 3.39 0.50 -12.27
CA LEU A 209 3.30 1.01 -10.92
C LEU A 209 2.02 0.45 -10.29
N ASP A 210 2.15 -0.15 -9.11
CA ASP A 210 1.04 -0.57 -8.26
C ASP A 210 1.50 -0.39 -6.81
N LYS A 211 1.07 0.68 -6.15
CA LYS A 211 1.56 1.05 -4.82
C LYS A 211 0.45 1.64 -3.96
N LEU A 212 0.57 1.42 -2.65
CA LEU A 212 -0.18 2.16 -1.63
C LEU A 212 0.63 3.37 -1.16
N ALA A 213 0.04 4.56 -1.20
CA ALA A 213 0.65 5.80 -0.71
C ALA A 213 -0.39 6.76 -0.16
N ASN A 214 0.01 7.67 0.74
CA ASN A 214 -0.87 8.79 1.12
C ASN A 214 -0.82 9.81 -0.02
N LEU A 215 -1.90 9.95 -0.75
CA LEU A 215 -2.02 10.83 -1.91
C LEU A 215 -3.08 11.92 -1.67
N ASP A 216 -4.19 11.57 -1.00
CA ASP A 216 -5.32 12.47 -0.79
C ASP A 216 -5.38 12.98 0.66
N PRO A 217 -5.17 14.28 0.92
CA PRO A 217 -5.20 14.83 2.26
C PRO A 217 -6.60 14.90 2.89
N GLU A 218 -7.67 14.72 2.11
CA GLU A 218 -9.05 14.71 2.62
C GLU A 218 -9.52 13.30 3.02
N ARG A 219 -8.75 12.26 2.69
CA ARG A 219 -9.09 10.87 2.98
C ARG A 219 -8.17 10.28 4.03
N ARG A 220 -8.69 9.27 4.73
CA ARG A 220 -7.93 8.55 5.76
C ARG A 220 -7.27 7.33 5.15
N GLY A 221 -5.99 7.17 5.46
CA GLY A 221 -5.19 6.02 5.04
C GLY A 221 -4.53 6.22 3.68
N LYS A 222 -4.00 5.14 3.11
CA LYS A 222 -3.26 5.16 1.84
C LYS A 222 -4.19 4.86 0.66
N GLU A 223 -4.03 5.56 -0.45
CA GLU A 223 -4.66 5.24 -1.73
C GLU A 223 -3.80 4.27 -2.55
N ARG A 224 -4.46 3.47 -3.42
CA ARG A 224 -3.75 2.60 -4.36
C ARG A 224 -3.60 3.31 -5.70
N ILE A 225 -2.36 3.62 -6.09
CA ILE A 225 -2.02 4.13 -7.42
C ILE A 225 -1.66 2.95 -8.32
N VAL A 226 -2.27 2.89 -9.49
CA VAL A 226 -1.98 1.90 -10.53
C VAL A 226 -1.69 2.65 -11.82
N ALA A 227 -0.56 2.36 -12.48
CA ALA A 227 -0.25 2.97 -13.77
C ALA A 227 0.35 1.93 -14.72
N GLY A 228 -0.05 2.02 -15.99
CA GLY A 228 0.35 1.11 -17.06
C GLY A 228 -0.09 1.66 -18.41
N GLY A 229 0.58 1.24 -19.48
CA GLY A 229 0.32 1.79 -20.81
C GLY A 229 0.47 3.31 -20.84
N THR A 230 -0.60 4.01 -21.21
CA THR A 230 -0.71 5.48 -21.20
C THR A 230 -1.69 5.99 -20.16
N VAL A 231 -1.94 5.22 -19.09
CA VAL A 231 -2.98 5.54 -18.10
C VAL A 231 -2.43 5.51 -16.69
N ILE A 232 -2.91 6.45 -15.87
CA ILE A 232 -2.69 6.49 -14.43
C ILE A 232 -4.06 6.44 -13.76
N GLY A 233 -4.25 5.51 -12.83
CA GLY A 233 -5.49 5.32 -12.08
C GLY A 233 -5.27 5.30 -10.57
N ILE A 234 -6.25 5.80 -9.83
CA ILE A 234 -6.32 5.72 -8.37
C ILE A 234 -7.52 4.86 -8.03
N LEU A 235 -7.30 3.87 -7.17
CA LEU A 235 -8.30 2.91 -6.74
C LEU A 235 -8.53 3.11 -5.23
N THR A 236 -9.78 3.36 -4.88
CA THR A 236 -10.30 3.47 -3.51
C THR A 236 -11.50 2.53 -3.33
N ASP A 237 -12.65 3.04 -2.89
CA ASP A 237 -14.00 2.51 -3.10
C ASP A 237 -14.52 2.60 -4.53
N GLN A 238 -13.95 3.48 -5.32
CA GLN A 238 -14.17 3.61 -6.76
C GLN A 238 -12.81 3.81 -7.43
N TYR A 239 -12.76 3.94 -8.74
CA TYR A 239 -11.54 4.36 -9.41
C TYR A 239 -11.74 5.62 -10.26
N ALA A 240 -10.70 6.44 -10.31
CA ALA A 240 -10.55 7.56 -11.21
C ALA A 240 -9.26 7.39 -12.01
N PHE A 241 -9.22 7.86 -13.26
CA PHE A 241 -8.03 7.74 -14.07
C PHE A 241 -7.88 8.89 -15.07
N VAL A 242 -6.65 9.11 -15.49
CA VAL A 242 -6.29 10.07 -16.55
C VAL A 242 -5.52 9.34 -17.65
N SER A 243 -5.74 9.77 -18.88
CA SER A 243 -4.92 9.36 -20.02
C SER A 243 -3.76 10.33 -20.20
N LEU A 244 -2.55 9.79 -20.31
CA LEU A 244 -1.35 10.53 -20.62
C LEU A 244 -1.35 10.91 -22.11
N PRO A 245 -0.91 12.12 -22.48
CA PRO A 245 -0.78 12.56 -23.87
C PRO A 245 0.45 11.92 -24.53
N ALA A 246 0.47 10.59 -24.58
CA ALA A 246 1.51 9.75 -25.14
C ALA A 246 0.94 8.99 -26.35
N ALA A 247 1.70 8.88 -27.44
CA ALA A 247 1.27 8.09 -28.60
C ALA A 247 1.24 6.59 -28.29
N SER A 248 2.11 6.13 -27.38
CA SER A 248 2.22 4.73 -26.99
C SER A 248 2.73 4.59 -25.55
N ALA A 249 2.62 3.38 -24.99
CA ALA A 249 3.21 3.04 -23.69
C ALA A 249 4.73 3.26 -23.65
N ALA A 250 5.43 3.08 -24.78
CA ALA A 250 6.87 3.29 -24.87
C ALA A 250 7.26 4.77 -24.69
N ASP A 251 6.33 5.69 -24.89
CA ASP A 251 6.54 7.13 -24.71
C ASP A 251 6.34 7.60 -23.27
N VAL A 252 5.79 6.75 -22.40
CA VAL A 252 5.79 6.98 -20.94
C VAL A 252 7.15 6.54 -20.39
N LYS A 253 8.08 7.49 -20.27
CA LYS A 253 9.49 7.21 -19.94
C LYS A 253 9.71 6.95 -18.46
N LYS A 254 8.90 7.56 -17.60
CA LYS A 254 9.01 7.41 -16.15
C LYS A 254 7.65 7.63 -15.49
N LEU A 255 7.38 6.86 -14.45
CA LEU A 255 6.23 7.00 -13.56
C LEU A 255 6.73 6.80 -12.13
N GLU A 256 6.48 7.77 -11.25
CA GLU A 256 6.91 7.69 -9.86
C GLU A 256 6.00 8.51 -8.94
N LEU A 257 6.19 8.30 -7.64
CA LEU A 257 5.58 9.10 -6.60
C LEU A 257 6.63 10.05 -6.03
N LEU A 258 6.36 11.34 -6.04
CA LEU A 258 7.26 12.36 -5.50
C LEU A 258 6.75 12.82 -4.14
N PRO A 259 7.57 12.81 -3.06
CA PRO A 259 7.17 13.29 -1.75
C PRO A 259 7.19 14.82 -1.70
N LEU A 260 6.29 15.47 -2.46
CA LEU A 260 6.18 16.93 -2.55
C LEU A 260 5.17 17.53 -1.56
N GLY A 261 4.32 16.70 -0.94
CA GLY A 261 3.38 17.11 0.09
C GLY A 261 3.93 16.92 1.51
N ASN A 262 3.31 17.59 2.48
CA ASN A 262 3.64 17.44 3.90
C ASN A 262 3.13 16.08 4.44
N GLY A 263 3.82 14.99 4.10
CA GLY A 263 3.42 13.62 4.41
C GLY A 263 2.60 12.92 3.31
N PHE A 264 2.35 13.63 2.20
CA PHE A 264 1.65 13.14 1.02
C PHE A 264 2.59 13.12 -0.19
N ALA A 265 2.37 12.16 -1.08
CA ALA A 265 3.05 12.12 -2.36
C ALA A 265 2.16 12.67 -3.48
N ILE A 266 2.79 13.20 -4.52
CA ILE A 266 2.14 13.48 -5.80
C ILE A 266 2.54 12.42 -6.82
N VAL A 267 1.74 12.29 -7.86
CA VAL A 267 2.06 11.42 -8.99
C VAL A 267 2.83 12.23 -10.03
N SER A 268 3.92 11.67 -10.54
CA SER A 268 4.64 12.26 -11.67
C SER A 268 4.81 11.27 -12.82
N ALA A 269 4.77 11.80 -14.04
CA ALA A 269 5.07 11.08 -15.25
C ALA A 269 6.02 11.89 -16.13
N VAL A 270 6.98 11.22 -16.78
CA VAL A 270 7.74 11.81 -17.89
C VAL A 270 7.19 11.23 -19.18
N VAL A 271 6.57 12.07 -20.00
CA VAL A 271 5.91 11.66 -21.25
C VAL A 271 6.61 12.28 -22.45
N ARG A 272 7.00 11.43 -23.40
CA ARG A 272 7.53 11.87 -24.69
C ARG A 272 6.39 12.20 -25.65
N GLN A 273 6.50 13.36 -26.29
CA GLN A 273 5.62 13.82 -27.34
C GLN A 273 6.46 14.09 -28.59
N SER A 274 6.03 13.58 -29.74
CA SER A 274 6.77 13.72 -31.00
C SER A 274 5.88 14.40 -32.06
N GLY A 275 6.49 15.20 -32.92
CA GLY A 275 5.82 15.89 -34.02
C GLY A 275 6.82 16.39 -35.06
N ASN A 276 6.36 17.23 -35.99
CA ASN A 276 7.18 17.72 -37.11
C ASN A 276 8.39 18.56 -36.67
N GLY A 277 8.32 19.18 -35.48
CA GLY A 277 9.41 19.95 -34.87
C GLY A 277 10.37 19.13 -34.00
N GLY A 278 10.35 17.79 -34.10
CA GLY A 278 11.15 16.88 -33.27
C GLY A 278 10.35 16.28 -32.12
N SER A 279 10.99 16.11 -30.97
CA SER A 279 10.35 15.53 -29.78
C SER A 279 10.61 16.37 -28.54
N ARG A 280 9.70 16.30 -27.57
CA ARG A 280 9.89 16.80 -26.22
C ARG A 280 9.54 15.76 -25.18
N ASP A 281 10.20 15.81 -24.02
CA ASP A 281 9.78 15.05 -22.84
C ASP A 281 9.24 16.04 -21.80
N VAL A 282 8.00 15.81 -21.37
CA VAL A 282 7.27 16.69 -20.44
C VAL A 282 7.13 15.97 -19.10
N LEU A 283 7.59 16.62 -18.03
CA LEU A 283 7.31 16.22 -16.66
C LEU A 283 5.91 16.71 -16.30
N MET A 284 4.98 15.77 -16.17
CA MET A 284 3.60 16.04 -15.80
C MET A 284 3.39 15.66 -14.33
N LEU A 285 2.70 16.51 -13.59
CA LEU A 285 2.48 16.38 -12.16
C LEU A 285 0.98 16.35 -11.87
N TRP A 286 0.54 15.41 -11.04
CA TRP A 286 -0.83 15.33 -10.54
C TRP A 286 -0.85 15.19 -9.04
N THR A 287 -1.85 15.81 -8.45
CA THR A 287 -2.24 15.57 -7.08
C THR A 287 -3.51 14.75 -7.02
N VAL A 288 -3.89 14.35 -5.82
CA VAL A 288 -5.12 13.62 -5.56
C VAL A 288 -5.97 14.41 -4.60
N TRP A 289 -7.23 14.63 -4.97
CA TRP A 289 -8.20 15.30 -4.13
C TRP A 289 -9.57 14.68 -4.30
N SER A 290 -10.22 14.37 -3.18
CA SER A 290 -11.53 13.71 -3.16
C SER A 290 -11.57 12.46 -4.04
N GLY A 291 -10.48 11.69 -4.08
CA GLY A 291 -10.32 10.48 -4.92
C GLY A 291 -10.09 10.73 -6.41
N GLN A 292 -9.90 11.96 -6.87
CA GLN A 292 -9.68 12.31 -8.27
C GLN A 292 -8.22 12.74 -8.52
N LEU A 293 -7.70 12.42 -9.70
CA LEU A 293 -6.41 12.94 -10.20
C LEU A 293 -6.62 14.35 -10.74
N GLU A 294 -6.07 15.36 -10.06
CA GLU A 294 -6.10 16.76 -10.51
C GLU A 294 -4.71 17.17 -11.06
N PRO A 295 -4.62 17.76 -12.26
CA PRO A 295 -3.35 18.23 -12.80
C PRO A 295 -2.79 19.39 -11.98
N LEU A 296 -1.52 19.29 -11.58
CA LEU A 296 -0.80 20.35 -10.87
C LEU A 296 -0.01 21.26 -11.80
N GLY A 297 0.63 20.68 -12.81
CA GLY A 297 1.53 21.39 -13.70
C GLY A 297 2.24 20.48 -14.68
N GLN A 298 2.79 21.09 -15.73
CA GLN A 298 3.55 20.43 -16.77
C GLN A 298 4.82 21.25 -17.04
N ILE A 299 5.97 20.60 -17.08
CA ILE A 299 7.27 21.25 -17.24
C ILE A 299 8.01 20.55 -18.37
N GLU A 300 8.42 21.27 -19.41
CA GLU A 300 9.24 20.70 -20.46
C GLU A 300 10.66 20.45 -19.92
N ILE A 301 11.08 19.19 -19.88
CA ILE A 301 12.39 18.79 -19.35
C ILE A 301 13.34 18.27 -20.41
N ARG A 302 12.88 18.08 -21.65
CA ARG A 302 13.75 17.76 -22.78
C ARG A 302 13.14 18.25 -24.07
N LYS A 303 13.97 18.79 -24.97
CA LYS A 303 13.66 19.01 -26.38
C LYS A 303 14.72 18.31 -27.22
N ALA A 304 14.33 17.73 -28.36
CA ALA A 304 15.28 17.23 -29.35
C ALA A 304 14.80 17.46 -30.78
N MET A 305 15.69 17.97 -31.64
CA MET A 305 15.47 18.15 -33.08
C MET A 305 16.74 17.80 -33.85
N GLY A 306 16.72 16.65 -34.55
CA GLY A 306 17.92 16.10 -35.18
C GLY A 306 19.02 15.82 -34.14
N PRO A 307 20.25 16.30 -34.33
CA PRO A 307 21.34 16.11 -33.36
C PRO A 307 21.25 17.06 -32.16
N ASN A 308 20.36 18.06 -32.19
CA ASN A 308 20.29 19.08 -31.16
C ASN A 308 19.39 18.63 -30.00
N VAL A 309 19.86 18.82 -28.76
CA VAL A 309 19.17 18.43 -27.52
C VAL A 309 19.32 19.50 -26.44
N LEU A 310 18.21 19.86 -25.81
CA LEU A 310 18.14 20.61 -24.55
C LEU A 310 17.52 19.67 -23.51
N GLU A 311 18.03 19.71 -22.29
CA GLU A 311 17.55 18.85 -21.21
C GLU A 311 17.63 19.59 -19.87
N SER A 312 16.68 19.30 -18.99
CA SER A 312 16.67 19.70 -17.58
C SER A 312 16.68 18.46 -16.70
N GLY A 313 17.47 18.48 -15.63
CA GLY A 313 17.37 17.52 -14.54
C GLY A 313 16.34 17.97 -13.51
N TYR A 314 15.76 17.03 -12.77
CA TYR A 314 14.90 17.36 -11.63
C TYR A 314 15.17 16.46 -10.43
N ARG A 315 14.96 17.00 -9.23
CA ARG A 315 15.18 16.29 -7.95
C ARG A 315 14.34 16.89 -6.83
N ILE A 316 13.99 16.06 -5.84
CA ILE A 316 13.38 16.55 -4.60
C ILE A 316 14.47 16.99 -3.63
N THR A 317 14.29 18.17 -3.04
CA THR A 317 15.18 18.76 -2.05
C THR A 317 14.38 19.23 -0.83
N LYS A 318 15.08 19.54 0.27
CA LYS A 318 14.46 20.18 1.43
C LYS A 318 14.39 21.69 1.21
N GLY A 319 13.18 22.23 1.11
CA GLY A 319 12.91 23.66 1.05
C GLY A 319 12.55 24.28 2.40
N LYS A 320 12.35 25.60 2.41
CA LYS A 320 11.92 26.34 3.61
C LYS A 320 10.46 26.06 4.00
N LYS A 321 9.61 25.80 3.00
CA LYS A 321 8.16 25.56 3.16
C LYS A 321 7.77 24.08 3.14
N GLY A 322 8.75 23.17 3.12
CA GLY A 322 8.55 21.74 2.91
C GLY A 322 9.45 21.22 1.79
N PRO A 323 9.21 19.99 1.30
CA PRO A 323 9.90 19.46 0.14
C PRO A 323 9.70 20.35 -1.09
N GLU A 324 10.77 20.52 -1.88
CA GLU A 324 10.76 21.29 -3.12
C GLU A 324 11.25 20.42 -4.28
N LEU A 325 10.51 20.42 -5.39
CA LEU A 325 10.98 19.89 -6.66
C LEU A 325 11.86 20.95 -7.31
N VAL A 326 13.13 20.66 -7.50
CA VAL A 326 14.09 21.56 -8.15
C VAL A 326 14.36 21.04 -9.55
N VAL A 327 14.13 21.90 -10.55
CA VAL A 327 14.43 21.67 -11.96
C VAL A 327 15.59 22.58 -12.37
N GLU A 328 16.63 22.01 -12.98
CA GLU A 328 17.89 22.69 -13.32
C GLU A 328 18.29 22.33 -14.76
N PRO A 329 18.75 23.29 -15.58
CA PRO A 329 19.16 23.02 -16.96
C PRO A 329 20.46 22.19 -16.98
N LYS A 330 20.59 21.32 -17.98
CA LYS A 330 21.83 20.62 -18.31
C LYS A 330 22.53 21.31 -19.49
N PRO A 331 23.84 21.06 -19.70
CA PRO A 331 24.52 21.55 -20.89
C PRO A 331 23.78 21.16 -22.18
N ALA A 332 23.60 22.12 -23.08
CA ALA A 332 23.00 21.89 -24.38
C ALA A 332 23.92 21.06 -25.28
N VAL A 333 23.32 20.27 -26.18
CA VAL A 333 24.02 19.59 -27.27
C VAL A 333 23.52 20.17 -28.59
N GLY A 334 24.43 20.67 -29.42
CA GLY A 334 24.12 21.21 -30.75
C GLY A 334 23.46 22.60 -30.77
N TRP A 335 22.53 22.89 -29.85
CA TRP A 335 21.93 24.22 -29.69
C TRP A 335 22.81 25.20 -28.93
N THR A 336 22.71 26.47 -29.32
CA THR A 336 23.32 27.65 -28.69
C THR A 336 22.28 28.75 -28.51
N ALA A 337 22.65 29.82 -27.80
CA ALA A 337 21.76 30.98 -27.62
C ALA A 337 21.34 31.61 -28.96
N GLU A 338 22.22 31.58 -29.96
CA GLU A 338 22.00 32.18 -31.28
C GLU A 338 21.16 31.28 -32.21
N THR A 339 21.22 29.96 -31.99
CA THR A 339 20.55 28.97 -32.86
C THR A 339 19.21 28.49 -32.30
N TRP A 340 18.92 28.78 -31.03
CA TRP A 340 17.64 28.48 -30.40
C TRP A 340 16.61 29.58 -30.70
N ASN A 341 15.70 29.29 -31.63
CA ASN A 341 14.63 30.21 -32.05
C ASN A 341 13.23 29.60 -31.88
N GLU A 342 13.07 28.69 -30.92
CA GLU A 342 11.78 28.05 -30.67
C GLU A 342 10.84 28.98 -29.88
N VAL A 343 9.57 28.96 -30.26
CA VAL A 343 8.49 29.55 -29.46
C VAL A 343 8.00 28.48 -28.49
N PRO A 344 8.07 28.70 -27.17
CA PRO A 344 7.58 27.74 -26.19
C PRO A 344 6.10 27.43 -26.42
N ALA A 345 5.74 26.16 -26.25
CA ALA A 345 4.34 25.76 -26.30
C ALA A 345 3.58 26.32 -25.08
N GLY A 346 2.32 26.70 -25.27
CA GLY A 346 1.49 27.29 -24.22
C GLY A 346 0.89 26.28 -23.22
N ASP A 347 1.15 24.99 -23.40
CA ASP A 347 0.55 23.90 -22.61
C ASP A 347 1.45 23.39 -21.46
N ALA A 348 2.70 23.84 -21.41
CA ALA A 348 3.67 23.49 -20.38
C ALA A 348 4.61 24.66 -20.08
N GLU A 349 5.22 24.65 -18.89
CA GLU A 349 6.31 25.57 -18.59
C GLU A 349 7.52 25.29 -19.50
N ALA A 350 8.08 26.36 -20.06
CA ALA A 350 9.16 26.28 -21.02
C ALA A 350 10.41 25.62 -20.43
N ILE A 351 11.16 24.92 -21.28
CA ILE A 351 12.42 24.30 -20.89
C ILE A 351 13.43 25.36 -20.42
N LEU A 352 14.15 25.06 -19.34
CA LEU A 352 15.20 25.93 -18.83
C LEU A 352 16.38 25.96 -19.80
N LEU A 353 16.87 27.17 -20.09
CA LEU A 353 17.99 27.35 -21.02
C LEU A 353 19.31 27.43 -20.24
N PRO A 354 20.35 26.68 -20.61
CA PRO A 354 21.62 26.67 -19.89
C PRO A 354 22.43 27.96 -20.02
N TRP A 355 22.05 28.84 -20.96
CA TRP A 355 22.65 30.17 -21.16
C TRP A 355 21.82 31.31 -20.54
N ASP A 356 20.73 31.01 -19.82
CA ASP A 356 20.04 32.02 -19.01
C ASP A 356 20.94 32.47 -17.86
N THR A 357 21.35 33.74 -17.89
CA THR A 357 22.27 34.31 -16.90
C THR A 357 21.57 34.76 -15.62
N ALA A 358 20.25 34.88 -15.63
CA ALA A 358 19.44 35.24 -14.47
C ALA A 358 18.92 33.97 -13.76
N LYS A 359 18.48 32.97 -14.52
CA LYS A 359 17.74 31.80 -14.02
C LYS A 359 18.54 30.51 -14.17
N GLY A 360 19.06 30.02 -13.05
CA GLY A 360 19.79 28.75 -12.96
C GLY A 360 18.91 27.53 -12.69
N GLY A 361 17.62 27.73 -12.40
CA GLY A 361 16.70 26.68 -12.03
C GLY A 361 15.33 27.22 -11.65
N THR A 362 14.39 26.31 -11.38
CA THR A 362 13.11 26.64 -10.75
C THR A 362 12.83 25.64 -9.65
N ALA A 363 12.46 26.15 -8.47
CA ALA A 363 12.00 25.34 -7.35
C ALA A 363 10.47 25.43 -7.25
N TYR A 364 9.81 24.29 -7.19
CA TYR A 364 8.37 24.13 -7.06
C TYR A 364 8.01 23.52 -5.72
N TRP A 365 6.92 23.97 -5.10
CA TRP A 365 6.36 23.37 -3.88
C TRP A 365 4.84 23.40 -3.90
N LEU A 366 4.23 22.50 -3.13
CA LEU A 366 2.78 22.48 -2.98
C LEU A 366 2.29 23.53 -1.97
N ARG A 367 1.20 24.21 -2.32
CA ARG A 367 0.39 25.01 -1.40
C ARG A 367 -1.08 24.68 -1.62
N GLY A 368 -1.63 23.83 -0.76
CA GLY A 368 -2.95 23.25 -1.01
C GLY A 368 -2.95 22.51 -2.34
N LYS A 369 -3.95 22.78 -3.19
CA LYS A 369 -4.10 22.16 -4.52
C LYS A 369 -3.21 22.77 -5.63
N GLN A 370 -2.38 23.75 -5.30
CA GLN A 370 -1.62 24.50 -6.28
C GLN A 370 -0.13 24.21 -6.19
N LEU A 371 0.53 24.22 -7.35
CA LEU A 371 1.98 24.23 -7.46
C LEU A 371 2.44 25.69 -7.52
N GLU A 372 3.13 26.15 -6.47
CA GLU A 372 3.83 27.43 -6.48
C GLU A 372 5.27 27.21 -6.93
N HIS A 373 5.90 28.25 -7.49
CA HIS A 373 7.30 28.18 -7.90
C HIS A 373 8.07 29.46 -7.58
N ARG A 374 9.39 29.34 -7.61
CA ARG A 374 10.33 30.47 -7.63
C ARG A 374 11.53 30.15 -8.49
N ASP A 375 12.06 31.17 -9.14
CA ASP A 375 13.31 31.06 -9.88
C ASP A 375 14.50 30.96 -8.92
N LEU A 376 15.44 30.10 -9.29
CA LEU A 376 16.72 29.96 -8.62
C LEU A 376 17.76 30.75 -9.43
N PRO A 377 18.63 31.52 -8.76
CA PRO A 377 19.64 32.30 -9.45
C PRO A 377 20.64 31.40 -10.18
N ALA A 378 21.15 31.86 -11.33
CA ALA A 378 22.23 31.18 -12.03
C ALA A 378 23.45 30.97 -11.11
N PRO A 379 24.09 29.78 -11.13
CA PRO A 379 25.29 29.56 -10.35
C PRO A 379 26.38 30.55 -10.80
N LYS A 380 26.99 31.25 -9.83
CA LYS A 380 28.10 32.17 -10.12
C LYS A 380 29.23 31.37 -10.78
N LYS A 381 29.58 31.71 -12.02
CA LYS A 381 30.77 31.17 -12.69
C LYS A 381 31.97 31.49 -11.79
N ARG A 382 32.62 30.46 -11.23
CA ARG A 382 33.92 30.64 -10.58
C ARG A 382 34.88 31.09 -11.69
N ARG A 383 35.32 32.35 -11.59
CA ARG A 383 36.33 32.91 -12.49
C ARG A 383 37.67 32.23 -12.28
#